data_AF-A0A101FQU9-F1
#
_entry.id   AF-A0A101FQU9-F1
#
_cell.length_a   1.000
_cell.length_b   1.000
_cell.length_c   1.000
_cell.angle_alpha   90.00
_cell.angle_beta   90.00
_cell.angle_gamma   90.00
#
_symmetry.space_group_name_H-M   'P 1'
#
loop_
_entity.id
_entity.type
_entity.pdbx_description
1 polymer ?
#
loop_
_entity_poly.entity_id
_entity_poly.type
_entity_poly.pdbx_seq_one_letter_code
_entity_poly.pdbx_strand_id
1 'polypeptide(L)'
;MVGADDARAAIPARARQIREALGGTVQDRIVAAIYRRAEAVTARVVEAPTGPARGWEARIDDVLTSRVLGYPLMLALLGLVFWLTLAGANVPSAVLAGLFSGLEAKLTALCRAAGVPGWLHGILVLGVYRTVAWVVAVMLPPMAIFFPLFALLEDLGYLPRVAFNLDRFFRKAGTQGKQALTMGMGFGCNAAGVVACRIIDSPRERLIAILTNVFVPCNGRLPTLILLAGMLGGGSLAAAGAVAGLVLLGVAATFLVSWTLARTL
;
A
#
# COMPACT_ATOMS: atom_id res chain seq x y z
N MET A 1 28.28 -6.55 51.70
CA MET A 1 27.20 -6.93 50.76
C MET A 1 26.31 -5.70 50.53
N VAL A 2 26.80 -4.74 49.74
CA VAL A 2 26.00 -3.57 49.32
C VAL A 2 25.10 -4.05 48.19
N GLY A 3 23.80 -4.09 48.45
CA GLY A 3 22.82 -4.82 47.68
C GLY A 3 22.62 -4.28 46.27
N ALA A 4 22.35 -5.18 45.33
CA ALA A 4 22.00 -4.86 43.95
C ALA A 4 20.75 -3.95 43.81
N ASP A 5 19.99 -3.74 44.90
CA ASP A 5 18.83 -2.85 44.95
C ASP A 5 19.20 -1.35 45.00
N ASP A 6 20.32 -0.97 45.62
CA ASP A 6 20.76 0.44 45.65
C ASP A 6 21.23 0.91 44.26
N ALA A 7 21.84 0.01 43.49
CA ALA A 7 22.26 0.29 42.12
C ALA A 7 21.06 0.49 41.19
N ARG A 8 19.96 -0.24 41.41
CA ARG A 8 18.73 -0.13 40.60
C ARG A 8 17.98 1.18 40.86
N ALA A 9 18.03 1.72 42.07
CA ALA A 9 17.43 3.01 42.42
C ALA A 9 18.28 4.22 41.94
N ALA A 10 19.60 4.07 41.85
CA ALA A 10 20.51 5.14 41.44
C ALA A 10 20.46 5.44 39.93
N ILE A 11 20.19 4.44 39.08
CA ILE A 11 20.13 4.57 37.62
C ILE A 11 19.06 5.58 37.16
N PRO A 12 17.79 5.53 37.61
CA PRO A 12 16.77 6.49 37.17
C PRO A 12 17.05 7.92 37.66
N ALA A 13 17.64 8.10 38.85
CA ALA A 13 18.03 9.40 39.37
C ALA A 13 19.15 10.04 38.53
N ARG A 14 20.18 9.25 38.19
CA ARG A 14 21.29 9.67 37.32
C ARG A 14 20.80 10.00 35.91
N ALA A 15 19.88 9.19 35.38
CA ALA A 15 19.27 9.42 34.07
C ALA A 15 18.47 10.73 34.02
N ARG A 16 17.75 11.09 35.11
CA ARG A 16 17.02 12.36 35.21
C ARG A 16 17.95 13.56 35.22
N GLN A 17 19.02 13.52 36.02
CA GLN A 17 20.04 14.57 36.06
C GLN A 17 20.70 14.80 34.69
N ILE A 18 21.05 13.71 33.99
CA ILE A 18 21.62 13.80 32.64
C ILE A 18 20.60 14.40 31.66
N ARG A 19 19.31 14.07 31.80
CA ARG A 19 18.24 14.61 30.95
C ARG A 19 17.99 16.10 31.18
N GLU A 20 18.11 16.56 32.42
CA GLU A 20 17.97 17.97 32.79
C GLU A 20 19.21 18.79 32.39
N ALA A 21 20.42 18.26 32.59
CA ALA A 21 21.68 18.93 32.24
C ALA A 21 21.88 19.08 30.72
N LEU A 22 21.31 18.19 29.90
CA LEU A 22 21.55 18.17 28.46
C LEU A 22 20.62 19.05 27.62
N GLY A 23 19.60 19.68 28.23
CA GLY A 23 18.78 20.76 27.64
C GLY A 23 18.31 20.52 26.19
N GLY A 24 17.11 19.99 26.02
CA GLY A 24 16.57 19.51 24.74
C GLY A 24 16.53 17.99 24.68
N THR A 25 15.69 17.44 23.80
CA THR A 25 15.43 15.99 23.66
C THR A 25 16.75 15.24 23.52
N VAL A 26 17.20 14.57 24.59
CA VAL A 26 18.46 13.77 24.63
C VAL A 26 18.56 12.82 23.43
N GLN A 27 17.42 12.33 22.95
CA GLN A 27 17.29 11.59 21.70
C GLN A 27 17.91 12.29 20.49
N ASP A 28 17.64 13.58 20.26
CA ASP A 28 18.16 14.32 19.11
C ASP A 28 19.69 14.47 19.20
N ARG A 29 20.23 14.65 20.40
CA ARG A 29 21.68 14.73 20.61
C ARG A 29 22.37 13.39 20.40
N ILE A 30 21.75 12.29 20.84
CA ILE A 30 22.25 10.92 20.60
C ILE A 30 22.24 10.64 19.10
N VAL A 31 21.13 10.92 18.42
CA VAL A 31 21.01 10.75 16.96
C VAL A 31 22.05 11.60 16.23
N ALA A 32 22.21 12.87 16.60
CA ALA A 32 23.22 13.76 16.02
C ALA A 32 24.66 13.29 16.29
N ALA A 33 24.94 12.66 17.44
CA ALA A 33 26.25 12.09 17.74
C ALA A 33 26.52 10.84 16.89
N ILE A 34 25.53 9.97 16.70
CA ILE A 34 25.63 8.78 15.86
C ILE A 34 25.89 9.18 14.40
N TYR A 35 25.12 10.13 13.86
CA TYR A 35 25.30 10.61 12.48
C TYR A 35 26.68 11.26 12.27
N ARG A 36 27.15 12.12 13.20
CA ARG A 36 28.50 12.70 13.12
C ARG A 36 29.60 11.65 13.18
N ARG A 37 29.42 10.61 13.99
CA ARG A 37 30.38 9.52 14.09
C ARG A 37 30.42 8.71 12.80
N ALA A 38 29.26 8.41 12.22
CA ALA A 38 29.16 7.76 10.92
C ALA A 38 29.86 8.60 9.84
N GLU A 39 29.52 9.89 9.73
CA GLU A 39 30.13 10.82 8.77
C GLU A 39 31.66 10.90 8.90
N ALA A 40 32.19 11.00 10.12
CA ALA A 40 33.62 11.02 10.37
C ALA A 40 34.33 9.71 9.99
N VAL A 41 33.65 8.56 10.06
CA VAL A 41 34.17 7.28 9.59
C VAL A 41 34.10 7.22 8.07
N THR A 42 32.98 7.61 7.46
CA THR A 42 32.80 7.61 6.00
C THR A 42 33.83 8.51 5.32
N ALA A 43 34.07 9.71 5.85
CA ALA A 43 35.05 10.66 5.31
C ALA A 43 36.50 10.15 5.36
N ARG A 44 36.81 9.17 6.22
CA ARG A 44 38.15 8.56 6.33
C ARG A 44 38.36 7.37 5.39
N VAL A 45 37.28 6.77 4.91
CA VAL A 45 37.32 5.47 4.20
C VAL A 45 36.81 5.60 2.77
N VAL A 46 36.02 6.63 2.47
CA VAL A 46 35.44 6.86 1.14
C VAL A 46 36.11 8.08 0.50
N GLU A 47 36.85 7.84 -0.58
CA GLU A 47 37.22 8.89 -1.53
C GLU A 47 36.05 9.10 -2.49
N ALA A 48 35.35 10.23 -2.34
CA ALA A 48 34.28 10.59 -3.26
C ALA A 48 34.91 11.04 -4.60
N PRO A 49 34.42 10.57 -5.77
CA PRO A 49 34.91 11.05 -7.05
C PRO A 49 34.69 12.56 -7.17
N THR A 50 35.75 13.35 -7.24
CA THR A 50 35.70 14.78 -7.54
C THR A 50 35.51 14.97 -9.04
N GLY A 51 34.27 14.78 -9.51
CA GLY A 51 33.86 15.02 -10.89
C GLY A 51 32.34 15.18 -10.97
N PRO A 52 31.80 15.80 -12.03
CA PRO A 52 30.37 15.98 -12.17
C PRO A 52 29.72 14.63 -12.52
N ALA A 53 29.55 13.75 -11.53
CA ALA A 53 28.65 12.62 -11.62
C ALA A 53 27.20 13.10 -11.41
N ARG A 54 26.78 14.12 -12.17
CA ARG A 54 25.35 14.37 -12.36
C ARG A 54 24.86 13.39 -13.42
N GLY A 55 24.85 12.11 -13.05
CA GLY A 55 24.22 11.06 -13.83
C GLY A 55 22.75 11.39 -14.09
N TRP A 56 22.17 10.72 -15.08
CA TRP A 56 20.73 10.78 -15.33
C TRP A 56 19.94 10.46 -14.04
N GLU A 57 20.47 9.60 -13.17
CA GLU A 57 19.89 9.29 -11.87
C GLU A 57 19.81 10.52 -10.94
N ALA A 58 20.85 11.36 -10.90
CA ALA A 58 20.89 12.55 -10.04
C ALA A 58 19.88 13.62 -10.48
N ARG A 59 19.65 13.77 -11.79
CA ARG A 59 18.63 14.71 -12.31
C ARG A 59 17.21 14.21 -12.06
N ILE A 60 16.99 12.90 -12.19
CA ILE A 60 15.72 12.27 -11.84
C ILE A 60 15.47 12.43 -10.33
N ASP A 61 16.49 12.26 -9.51
CA ASP A 61 16.41 12.46 -8.06
C ASP A 61 16.12 13.92 -7.69
N ASP A 62 16.72 14.92 -8.33
CA ASP A 62 16.42 16.35 -8.09
C ASP A 62 14.96 16.70 -8.43
N VAL A 63 14.41 16.14 -9.51
CA VAL A 63 12.99 16.34 -9.88
C VAL A 63 12.07 15.64 -8.89
N LEU A 64 12.40 14.41 -8.50
CA LEU A 64 11.64 13.58 -7.56
C LEU A 64 11.67 14.11 -6.13
N THR A 65 12.78 14.73 -5.70
CA THR A 65 12.95 15.29 -4.34
C THR A 65 12.54 16.74 -4.22
N SER A 66 12.14 17.39 -5.33
CA SER A 66 11.64 18.75 -5.25
C SER A 66 10.40 18.82 -4.35
N ARG A 67 10.41 19.78 -3.43
CA ARG A 67 9.41 19.92 -2.35
C ARG A 67 7.96 20.08 -2.84
N VAL A 68 7.79 20.49 -4.10
CA VAL A 68 6.49 20.78 -4.71
C VAL A 68 6.14 19.77 -5.81
N LEU A 69 7.09 19.34 -6.67
CA LEU A 69 6.78 18.35 -7.72
C LEU A 69 6.88 16.90 -7.23
N GLY A 70 7.49 16.64 -6.08
CA GLY A 70 7.60 15.29 -5.52
C GLY A 70 6.24 14.65 -5.22
N TYR A 71 5.29 15.39 -4.62
CA TYR A 71 3.94 14.86 -4.32
C TYR A 71 3.11 14.54 -5.57
N PRO A 72 2.95 15.47 -6.56
CA PRO A 72 2.21 15.19 -7.78
C PRO A 72 2.84 14.08 -8.62
N LEU A 73 4.17 14.06 -8.73
CA LEU A 73 4.89 13.07 -9.53
C LEU A 73 4.77 11.67 -8.93
N MET A 74 4.77 11.53 -7.60
CA MET A 74 4.49 10.27 -6.92
C MET A 74 3.08 9.77 -7.11
N LEU A 75 2.07 10.64 -6.96
CA LEU A 75 0.69 10.26 -7.22
C LEU A 75 0.48 9.90 -8.69
N ALA A 76 1.14 10.62 -9.61
CA ALA A 76 1.12 10.33 -11.04
C ALA A 76 1.77 8.98 -11.36
N LEU A 77 2.91 8.63 -10.75
CA LEU A 77 3.54 7.34 -10.97
C LEU A 77 2.68 6.19 -10.44
N LEU A 78 2.14 6.33 -9.23
CA LEU A 78 1.24 5.33 -8.67
C LEU A 78 -0.03 5.20 -9.53
N GLY A 79 -0.58 6.33 -9.99
CA GLY A 79 -1.69 6.37 -10.94
C GLY A 79 -1.36 5.71 -12.28
N LEU A 80 -0.14 5.89 -12.80
CA LEU A 80 0.35 5.25 -14.02
C LEU A 80 0.44 3.73 -13.85
N VAL A 81 0.95 3.25 -12.71
CA VAL A 81 0.99 1.83 -12.36
C VAL A 81 -0.43 1.25 -12.31
N PHE A 82 -1.37 1.94 -11.65
CA PHE A 82 -2.77 1.52 -11.63
C PHE A 82 -3.41 1.53 -13.02
N TRP A 83 -3.18 2.57 -13.80
CA TRP A 83 -3.66 2.67 -15.18
C TRP A 83 -3.14 1.52 -16.04
N LEU A 84 -1.82 1.28 -16.01
CA LEU A 84 -1.18 0.21 -16.77
C LEU A 84 -1.70 -1.16 -16.33
N THR A 85 -1.92 -1.35 -15.03
CA THR A 85 -2.51 -2.57 -14.48
C THR A 85 -3.93 -2.79 -15.01
N LEU A 86 -4.81 -1.78 -14.91
CA LEU A 86 -6.23 -1.92 -15.29
C LEU A 86 -6.39 -2.04 -16.81
N ALA A 87 -5.73 -1.17 -17.57
CA ALA A 87 -5.78 -1.20 -19.03
C ALA A 87 -5.10 -2.46 -19.58
N GLY A 88 -3.94 -2.83 -19.03
CA GLY A 88 -3.18 -4.02 -19.42
C GLY A 88 -3.88 -5.32 -19.05
N ALA A 89 -4.64 -5.35 -17.96
CA ALA A 89 -5.37 -6.54 -17.54
C ALA A 89 -6.59 -6.86 -18.41
N ASN A 90 -7.20 -5.88 -19.08
CA ASN A 90 -8.41 -6.11 -19.88
C ASN A 90 -8.23 -7.19 -20.96
N VAL A 91 -7.06 -7.21 -21.63
CA VAL A 91 -6.75 -8.19 -22.67
C VAL A 91 -6.65 -9.62 -22.12
N PRO A 92 -5.77 -9.94 -21.15
CA PRO A 92 -5.69 -11.28 -20.57
C PRO A 92 -6.99 -11.70 -19.87
N SER A 93 -7.71 -10.77 -19.23
CA SER A 93 -9.02 -11.07 -18.63
C SER A 93 -10.04 -11.51 -19.67
N ALA A 94 -10.10 -10.85 -20.84
CA ALA A 94 -10.99 -11.24 -21.93
C ALA A 94 -10.63 -12.61 -22.51
N VAL A 95 -9.33 -12.90 -22.67
CA VAL A 95 -8.84 -14.21 -23.15
C VAL A 95 -9.23 -15.33 -22.18
N LEU A 96 -9.01 -15.13 -20.87
CA LEU A 96 -9.40 -16.10 -19.84
C LEU A 96 -10.91 -16.30 -19.77
N ALA A 97 -11.70 -15.22 -19.85
CA ALA A 97 -13.15 -15.30 -19.89
C ALA A 97 -13.65 -16.10 -21.11
N GLY A 98 -13.04 -15.88 -22.28
CA GLY A 98 -13.31 -16.65 -23.50
C GLY A 98 -12.97 -18.15 -23.33
N LEU A 99 -11.81 -18.45 -22.75
CA LEU A 99 -11.38 -19.83 -22.50
C LEU A 99 -12.33 -20.56 -21.54
N PHE A 100 -12.68 -19.93 -20.40
CA PHE A 100 -13.55 -20.55 -19.41
C PHE A 100 -15.00 -20.68 -19.89
N SER A 101 -15.52 -19.72 -20.65
CA SER A 101 -16.85 -19.85 -21.27
C SER A 101 -16.89 -20.97 -22.30
N GLY A 102 -15.83 -21.16 -23.10
CA GLY A 102 -15.71 -22.30 -24.00
C GLY A 102 -15.65 -23.64 -23.28
N LEU A 103 -14.97 -23.69 -22.13
CA LEU A 103 -14.97 -24.86 -21.23
C LEU A 103 -16.34 -25.09 -20.60
N GLU A 104 -17.05 -24.03 -20.18
CA GLU A 104 -18.41 -24.10 -19.64
C GLU A 104 -19.39 -24.75 -20.63
N ALA A 105 -19.28 -24.39 -21.91
CA ALA A 105 -20.10 -24.96 -22.98
C ALA A 105 -19.83 -26.46 -23.16
N LYS A 106 -18.56 -26.89 -23.11
CA LYS A 106 -18.18 -28.31 -23.17
C LYS A 106 -18.67 -29.08 -21.93
N LEU A 107 -18.54 -28.49 -20.75
CA LEU A 107 -19.02 -29.08 -19.49
C LEU A 107 -20.53 -29.25 -19.52
N THR A 108 -21.25 -28.24 -20.02
CA THR A 108 -22.71 -28.29 -20.18
C THR A 108 -23.13 -29.36 -21.18
N ALA A 109 -22.43 -29.51 -22.31
CA ALA A 109 -22.70 -30.56 -23.28
C ALA A 109 -22.46 -31.96 -22.67
N LEU A 110 -21.38 -32.13 -21.89
CA LEU A 110 -21.08 -33.39 -21.20
C LEU A 110 -22.14 -33.74 -20.14
N CYS A 111 -22.56 -32.78 -19.32
CA CYS A 111 -23.62 -32.99 -18.32
C CYS A 111 -24.95 -33.37 -18.97
N ARG A 112 -25.29 -32.76 -20.12
CA ARG A 112 -26.49 -33.12 -20.88
C ARG A 112 -26.38 -34.52 -21.50
N ALA A 113 -25.21 -34.88 -22.05
CA ALA A 113 -24.96 -36.21 -22.60
C ALA A 113 -24.99 -37.32 -21.53
N ALA A 114 -24.54 -37.02 -20.31
CA ALA A 114 -24.57 -37.92 -19.16
C ALA A 114 -25.95 -38.01 -18.47
N GLY A 115 -26.98 -37.30 -18.96
CA GLY A 115 -28.33 -37.33 -18.38
C GLY A 115 -28.43 -36.69 -17.00
N VAL A 116 -27.53 -35.74 -16.67
CA VAL A 116 -27.51 -35.09 -15.36
C VAL A 116 -28.80 -34.27 -15.14
N PRO A 117 -29.45 -34.37 -13.96
CA PRO A 117 -30.63 -33.57 -13.64
C PRO A 117 -30.36 -32.06 -13.74
N GLY A 118 -31.33 -31.31 -14.27
CA GLY A 118 -31.17 -29.86 -14.51
C GLY A 118 -30.83 -29.04 -13.25
N TRP A 119 -31.30 -29.47 -12.07
CA TRP A 119 -30.96 -28.81 -10.80
C TRP A 119 -29.47 -28.96 -10.44
N LEU A 120 -28.87 -30.12 -10.74
CA LEU A 120 -27.47 -30.41 -10.45
C LEU A 120 -26.53 -29.70 -11.43
N HIS A 121 -26.91 -29.65 -12.72
CA HIS A 121 -26.23 -28.83 -13.72
C HIS A 121 -26.27 -27.33 -13.36
N GLY A 122 -27.42 -26.84 -12.92
CA GLY A 122 -27.59 -25.45 -12.50
C GLY A 122 -26.67 -25.06 -11.35
N ILE A 123 -26.58 -25.88 -10.30
CA ILE A 123 -25.73 -25.59 -9.15
C ILE A 123 -24.25 -25.70 -9.51
N LEU A 124 -23.82 -26.79 -10.14
CA LEU A 124 -22.40 -27.05 -10.38
C LEU A 124 -21.83 -26.20 -11.51
N VAL A 125 -22.50 -26.13 -12.66
CA VAL A 125 -21.96 -25.50 -13.86
C VAL A 125 -22.31 -24.02 -13.90
N LEU A 126 -23.60 -23.68 -13.80
CA LEU A 126 -24.05 -22.28 -13.87
C LEU A 126 -23.79 -21.52 -12.57
N GLY A 127 -23.72 -22.21 -11.44
CA GLY A 127 -23.38 -21.65 -10.13
C GLY A 127 -21.87 -21.67 -9.88
N VAL A 128 -21.36 -22.80 -9.41
CA VAL A 128 -19.98 -22.90 -8.90
C VAL A 128 -18.94 -22.63 -9.99
N TYR A 129 -19.00 -23.35 -11.11
CA TYR A 129 -17.99 -23.21 -12.17
C TYR A 129 -17.99 -21.80 -12.75
N ARG A 130 -19.15 -21.28 -13.15
CA ARG A 130 -19.26 -19.94 -13.76
C ARG A 130 -18.78 -18.84 -12.82
N THR A 131 -19.13 -18.90 -11.53
CA THR A 131 -18.68 -17.89 -10.55
C THR A 131 -17.17 -17.95 -10.33
N VAL A 132 -16.60 -19.14 -10.13
CA VAL A 132 -15.15 -19.31 -9.96
C VAL A 132 -14.40 -18.88 -11.22
N ALA A 133 -14.86 -19.31 -12.40
CA ALA A 133 -14.28 -18.91 -13.68
C ALA A 133 -14.27 -17.38 -13.86
N TRP A 134 -15.37 -16.72 -13.52
CA TRP A 134 -15.47 -15.26 -13.61
C TRP A 134 -14.52 -14.56 -12.62
N VAL A 135 -14.49 -15.00 -11.37
CA VAL A 135 -13.58 -14.45 -10.35
C VAL A 135 -12.12 -14.61 -10.79
N VAL A 136 -11.73 -15.80 -11.26
CA VAL A 136 -10.37 -16.06 -11.72
C VAL A 136 -10.04 -15.23 -12.96
N ALA A 137 -10.94 -15.16 -13.94
CA ALA A 137 -10.70 -14.40 -15.17
C ALA A 137 -10.52 -12.89 -14.90
N VAL A 138 -11.29 -12.33 -13.97
CA VAL A 138 -11.30 -10.88 -13.72
C VAL A 138 -10.25 -10.45 -12.67
N MET A 139 -10.05 -11.23 -11.60
CA MET A 139 -9.16 -10.85 -10.50
C MET A 139 -7.69 -11.21 -10.74
N LEU A 140 -7.41 -12.33 -11.42
CA LEU A 140 -6.04 -12.85 -11.56
C LEU A 140 -5.15 -11.91 -12.41
N PRO A 141 -5.59 -11.42 -13.59
CA PRO A 141 -4.68 -10.66 -14.46
C PRO A 141 -4.23 -9.31 -13.89
N PRO A 142 -5.12 -8.48 -13.28
CA PRO A 142 -4.68 -7.27 -12.60
C PRO A 142 -3.66 -7.56 -11.49
N MET A 143 -3.87 -8.61 -10.69
CA MET A 143 -2.91 -8.98 -9.64
C MET A 143 -1.55 -9.39 -10.20
N ALA A 144 -1.56 -10.19 -11.27
CA ALA A 144 -0.37 -10.68 -11.94
C ALA A 144 0.47 -9.56 -12.57
N ILE A 145 -0.15 -8.43 -12.94
CA ILE A 145 0.55 -7.25 -13.47
C ILE A 145 0.96 -6.31 -12.34
N PHE A 146 0.05 -6.05 -11.39
CA PHE A 146 0.25 -5.07 -10.32
C PHE A 146 1.44 -5.43 -9.42
N PHE A 147 1.52 -6.67 -8.94
CA PHE A 147 2.54 -7.03 -7.95
C PHE A 147 3.97 -7.02 -8.51
N PRO A 148 4.26 -7.55 -9.72
CA PRO A 148 5.59 -7.40 -10.31
C PRO A 148 5.98 -5.95 -10.55
N LEU A 149 5.03 -5.11 -10.98
CA LEU A 149 5.30 -3.69 -11.20
C LEU A 149 5.56 -2.98 -9.87
N PHE A 150 4.79 -3.30 -8.84
CA PHE A 150 4.96 -2.76 -7.49
C PHE A 150 6.31 -3.21 -6.88
N ALA A 151 6.68 -4.48 -7.05
CA ALA A 151 7.98 -5.00 -6.64
C ALA A 151 9.13 -4.29 -7.37
N LEU A 152 9.00 -4.04 -8.67
CA LEU A 152 9.98 -3.25 -9.42
C LEU A 152 10.12 -1.83 -8.86
N LEU A 153 9.01 -1.18 -8.49
CA LEU A 153 9.01 0.13 -7.83
C LEU A 153 9.66 0.09 -6.43
N GLU A 154 9.53 -1.04 -5.72
CA GLU A 154 10.19 -1.29 -4.44
C GLU A 154 11.71 -1.41 -4.62
N ASP A 155 12.14 -2.22 -5.58
CA ASP A 155 13.55 -2.47 -5.89
C ASP A 155 14.28 -1.21 -6.39
N LEU A 156 13.58 -0.35 -7.13
CA LEU A 156 14.08 0.98 -7.53
C LEU A 156 14.18 1.97 -6.35
N GLY A 157 13.74 1.59 -5.14
CA GLY A 157 13.76 2.44 -3.96
C GLY A 157 12.75 3.59 -4.02
N TYR A 158 11.75 3.52 -4.91
CA TYR A 158 10.74 4.56 -5.05
C TYR A 158 9.75 4.56 -3.88
N LEU A 159 9.30 3.37 -3.48
CA LEU A 159 8.35 3.21 -2.37
C LEU A 159 8.89 3.76 -1.04
N PRO A 160 10.13 3.50 -0.61
CA PRO A 160 10.71 4.16 0.56
C PRO A 160 10.66 5.70 0.50
N ARG A 161 10.95 6.30 -0.67
CA ARG A 161 10.89 7.75 -0.87
C ARG A 161 9.45 8.26 -0.76
N VAL A 162 8.50 7.51 -1.31
CA VAL A 162 7.06 7.78 -1.20
C VAL A 162 6.60 7.81 0.25
N ALA A 163 6.95 6.79 1.02
CA ALA A 163 6.61 6.69 2.42
C ALA A 163 7.16 7.86 3.24
N PHE A 164 8.41 8.25 2.98
CA PHE A 164 9.03 9.41 3.64
C PHE A 164 8.31 10.72 3.32
N ASN A 165 7.95 10.95 2.05
CA ASN A 165 7.26 12.17 1.65
C ASN A 165 5.86 12.28 2.26
N LEU A 166 5.15 11.14 2.37
CA LEU A 166 3.81 11.06 2.98
C LEU A 166 3.85 11.01 4.51
N ASP A 167 5.00 10.78 5.15
CA ASP A 167 5.15 10.66 6.59
C ASP A 167 4.55 11.86 7.34
N ARG A 168 4.72 13.08 6.82
CA ARG A 168 4.17 14.29 7.46
C ARG A 168 2.64 14.27 7.57
N PHE A 169 1.93 13.64 6.62
CA PHE A 169 0.47 13.54 6.64
C PHE A 169 0.01 12.45 7.62
N PHE A 170 0.64 11.27 7.57
CA PHE A 170 0.33 10.17 8.48
C PHE A 170 0.69 10.49 9.93
N ARG A 171 1.80 11.20 10.17
CA ARG A 171 2.20 11.64 11.51
C ARG A 171 1.20 12.62 12.13
N LYS A 172 0.53 13.46 11.32
CA LYS A 172 -0.58 14.30 11.82
C LYS A 172 -1.81 13.47 12.22
N ALA A 173 -2.02 12.34 11.55
CA ALA A 173 -3.06 11.37 11.90
C ALA A 173 -2.62 10.40 13.01
N GLY A 174 -1.41 10.54 13.55
CA GLY A 174 -0.89 9.70 14.64
C GLY A 174 -0.39 8.33 14.20
N THR A 175 0.04 8.19 12.94
CA THR A 175 0.59 6.95 12.38
C THR A 175 1.88 7.19 11.58
N GLN A 176 2.52 6.11 11.11
CA GLN A 176 3.80 6.16 10.40
C GLN A 176 3.62 6.22 8.87
N GLY A 177 4.51 6.91 8.15
CA GLY A 177 4.50 6.98 6.68
C GLY A 177 4.52 5.63 5.95
N LYS A 178 5.02 4.56 6.61
CA LYS A 178 4.96 3.17 6.10
C LYS A 178 3.52 2.70 5.83
N GLN A 179 2.52 3.24 6.53
CA GLN A 179 1.10 2.94 6.30
C GLN A 179 0.68 3.28 4.86
N ALA A 180 1.23 4.34 4.27
CA ALA A 180 0.94 4.73 2.89
C ALA A 180 1.24 3.60 1.89
N LEU A 181 2.32 2.85 2.11
CA LEU A 181 2.72 1.73 1.26
C LEU A 181 1.73 0.57 1.36
N THR A 182 1.30 0.27 2.58
CA THR A 182 0.33 -0.81 2.85
C THR A 182 -1.04 -0.50 2.28
N MET A 183 -1.45 0.78 2.30
CA MET A 183 -2.67 1.25 1.67
C MET A 183 -2.57 1.27 0.15
N GLY A 184 -1.41 1.66 -0.40
CA GLY A 184 -1.13 1.58 -1.83
C GLY A 184 -1.28 0.15 -2.37
N MET A 185 -0.75 -0.84 -1.65
CA MET A 185 -0.97 -2.26 -1.95
C MET A 185 -2.45 -2.68 -1.81
N GLY A 186 -3.16 -2.09 -0.84
CA GLY A 186 -4.59 -2.36 -0.57
C GLY A 186 -5.52 -2.04 -1.74
N PHE A 187 -5.20 -1.02 -2.54
CA PHE A 187 -5.92 -0.67 -3.78
C PHE A 187 -5.85 -1.80 -4.82
N GLY A 188 -4.74 -2.53 -4.88
CA GLY A 188 -4.63 -3.77 -5.66
C GLY A 188 -5.45 -4.88 -5.00
N CYS A 189 -4.98 -5.34 -3.84
CA CYS A 189 -5.69 -6.31 -3.01
C CYS A 189 -5.55 -5.98 -1.54
N ASN A 190 -6.70 -5.82 -0.88
CA ASN A 190 -6.75 -5.52 0.55
C ASN A 190 -6.09 -6.61 1.40
N ALA A 191 -6.19 -7.89 1.02
CA ALA A 191 -5.53 -8.97 1.74
C ALA A 191 -4.00 -8.82 1.71
N ALA A 192 -3.43 -8.51 0.54
CA ALA A 192 -2.00 -8.25 0.43
C ALA A 192 -1.59 -6.98 1.19
N GLY A 193 -2.41 -5.93 1.13
CA GLY A 193 -2.19 -4.70 1.91
C GLY A 193 -2.15 -4.96 3.43
N VAL A 194 -3.07 -5.78 3.96
CA VAL A 194 -3.11 -6.17 5.38
C VAL A 194 -1.88 -7.00 5.75
N VAL A 195 -1.46 -7.94 4.91
CA VAL A 195 -0.22 -8.72 5.14
C VAL A 195 1.01 -7.82 5.12
N ALA A 196 1.02 -6.80 4.25
CA ALA A 196 2.10 -5.83 4.17
C ALA A 196 2.23 -4.95 5.42
N CYS A 197 1.19 -4.81 6.24
CA CYS A 197 1.29 -4.08 7.52
C CYS A 197 2.37 -4.64 8.47
N ARG A 198 2.92 -5.84 8.21
CA ARG A 198 4.09 -6.38 8.92
C ARG A 198 5.34 -5.50 8.87
N ILE A 199 5.45 -4.58 7.90
CA ILE A 199 6.59 -3.65 7.79
C ILE A 199 6.57 -2.53 8.86
N ILE A 200 5.44 -2.35 9.55
CA ILE A 200 5.24 -1.33 10.59
C ILE A 200 5.74 -1.93 11.92
N ASP A 201 6.70 -1.23 12.56
CA ASP A 201 7.40 -1.74 13.74
C ASP A 201 6.54 -1.65 15.00
N SER A 202 5.76 -0.57 15.13
CA SER A 202 4.93 -0.36 16.31
C SER A 202 3.64 -1.21 16.22
N PRO A 203 3.33 -2.03 17.23
CA PRO A 203 2.16 -2.91 17.17
C PRO A 203 0.85 -2.12 17.14
N ARG A 204 0.83 -0.94 17.80
CA ARG A 204 -0.31 -0.03 17.81
C ARG A 204 -0.58 0.57 16.44
N GLU A 205 0.41 1.19 15.79
CA GLU A 205 0.19 1.78 14.45
C GLU A 205 -0.05 0.68 13.40
N ARG A 206 0.56 -0.50 13.58
CA ARG A 206 0.27 -1.67 12.73
C ARG A 206 -1.19 -2.08 12.81
N LEU A 207 -1.79 -2.11 14.00
CA LEU A 207 -3.22 -2.41 14.16
C LEU A 207 -4.08 -1.36 13.46
N ILE A 208 -3.75 -0.08 13.60
CA ILE A 208 -4.46 1.02 12.94
C ILE A 208 -4.36 0.87 11.41
N ALA A 209 -3.18 0.54 10.88
CA ALA A 209 -2.99 0.30 9.45
C ALA A 209 -3.83 -0.89 8.94
N ILE A 210 -3.88 -2.00 9.69
CA ILE A 210 -4.70 -3.18 9.35
C ILE A 210 -6.18 -2.80 9.28
N LEU A 211 -6.69 -2.11 10.30
CA LEU A 211 -8.11 -1.71 10.38
C LEU A 211 -8.50 -0.72 9.29
N THR A 212 -7.61 0.23 8.99
CA THR A 212 -7.89 1.30 8.04
C THR A 212 -7.77 0.86 6.58
N ASN A 213 -7.03 -0.22 6.29
CA ASN A 213 -6.92 -0.75 4.94
C ASN A 213 -8.28 -1.19 4.35
N VAL A 214 -9.25 -1.52 5.22
CA VAL A 214 -10.63 -1.86 4.83
C VAL A 214 -11.35 -0.70 4.13
N PHE A 215 -10.95 0.55 4.34
CA PHE A 215 -11.56 1.69 3.66
C PHE A 215 -11.02 1.93 2.24
N VAL A 216 -9.94 1.23 1.87
CA VAL A 216 -9.38 1.31 0.53
C VAL A 216 -10.20 0.44 -0.43
N PRO A 217 -10.75 1.00 -1.52
CA PRO A 217 -11.43 0.20 -2.53
C PRO A 217 -10.41 -0.63 -3.30
N CYS A 218 -10.40 -1.94 -3.07
CA CYS A 218 -9.57 -2.88 -3.82
C CYS A 218 -10.19 -3.21 -5.18
N ASN A 219 -9.40 -3.87 -6.05
CA ASN A 219 -9.85 -4.31 -7.37
C ASN A 219 -11.20 -5.07 -7.34
N GLY A 220 -11.42 -5.92 -6.33
CA GLY A 220 -12.67 -6.67 -6.12
C GLY A 220 -13.90 -5.83 -5.80
N ARG A 221 -13.74 -4.60 -5.29
CA ARG A 221 -14.86 -3.71 -4.96
C ARG A 221 -15.20 -2.75 -6.08
N LEU A 222 -14.23 -2.39 -6.93
CA LEU A 222 -14.42 -1.43 -8.02
C LEU A 222 -15.59 -1.78 -8.96
N PRO A 223 -15.81 -3.03 -9.41
CA PRO A 223 -16.95 -3.37 -10.26
C PRO A 223 -18.30 -3.05 -9.61
N THR A 224 -18.45 -3.36 -8.32
CA THR A 224 -19.68 -3.05 -7.56
C THR A 224 -19.89 -1.55 -7.43
N LEU A 225 -18.81 -0.80 -7.18
CA LEU A 225 -18.87 0.66 -7.09
C LEU A 225 -19.24 1.31 -8.42
N ILE A 226 -18.68 0.82 -9.53
CA ILE A 226 -19.00 1.28 -10.88
C ILE A 226 -20.44 0.95 -11.24
N LEU A 227 -20.92 -0.24 -10.92
CA LEU A 227 -22.31 -0.64 -11.15
C LEU A 227 -23.28 0.27 -10.39
N LEU A 228 -23.03 0.50 -9.09
CA LEU A 228 -23.87 1.35 -8.25
C LEU A 228 -23.83 2.82 -8.72
N ALA A 229 -22.65 3.30 -9.14
CA ALA A 229 -22.50 4.63 -9.73
C ALA A 229 -23.25 4.77 -11.05
N GLY A 230 -23.29 3.72 -11.88
CA GLY A 230 -24.06 3.69 -13.12
C GLY A 230 -25.58 3.76 -12.89
N MET A 231 -26.06 3.24 -11.76
CA MET A 231 -27.48 3.29 -11.39
C MET A 231 -27.95 4.69 -10.96
N LEU A 232 -27.06 5.59 -10.53
CA LEU A 232 -27.41 6.95 -10.11
C LEU A 232 -27.83 7.87 -11.28
N GLY A 233 -27.63 7.43 -12.53
CA GLY A 233 -27.90 8.24 -13.72
C GLY A 233 -26.87 9.35 -13.95
N GLY A 234 -26.86 9.95 -15.15
CA GLY A 234 -26.00 11.10 -15.47
C GLY A 234 -24.83 10.85 -16.45
N GLY A 235 -24.78 9.69 -17.11
CA GLY A 235 -23.75 9.39 -18.11
C GLY A 235 -22.39 9.01 -17.53
N SER A 236 -21.41 8.74 -18.41
CA SER A 236 -20.09 8.22 -18.04
C SER A 236 -19.29 9.16 -17.12
N LEU A 237 -19.44 10.47 -17.28
CA LEU A 237 -18.78 11.48 -16.45
C LEU A 237 -19.34 11.51 -15.02
N ALA A 238 -20.66 11.40 -14.85
CA ALA A 238 -21.27 11.36 -13.52
C ALA A 238 -20.89 10.07 -12.77
N ALA A 239 -20.88 8.93 -13.46
CA ALA A 239 -20.44 7.66 -12.88
C ALA A 239 -18.96 7.71 -12.47
N ALA A 240 -18.07 8.26 -13.30
CA ALA A 240 -16.68 8.46 -12.96
C ALA A 240 -16.50 9.39 -11.76
N GLY A 241 -17.25 10.50 -11.72
CA GLY A 241 -17.27 11.44 -10.60
C GLY A 241 -17.75 10.80 -9.28
N ALA A 242 -18.79 9.96 -9.34
CA ALA A 242 -19.30 9.24 -8.17
C ALA A 242 -18.29 8.23 -7.62
N VAL A 243 -17.62 7.46 -8.50
CA VAL A 243 -16.56 6.54 -8.10
C VAL A 243 -15.39 7.30 -7.49
N ALA A 244 -14.94 8.40 -8.12
CA ALA A 244 -13.86 9.24 -7.58
C ALA A 244 -14.24 9.83 -6.21
N GLY A 245 -15.47 10.33 -6.05
CA GLY A 245 -15.99 10.85 -4.79
C GLY A 245 -15.99 9.79 -3.68
N LEU A 246 -16.37 8.54 -4.01
CA LEU A 246 -16.36 7.45 -3.05
C LEU A 246 -14.95 7.01 -2.65
N VAL A 247 -14.00 7.01 -3.59
CA VAL A 247 -12.57 6.76 -3.30
C VAL A 247 -12.04 7.85 -2.36
N LEU A 248 -12.31 9.13 -2.65
CA LEU A 248 -11.90 10.25 -1.80
C LEU A 248 -12.53 10.16 -0.40
N LEU A 249 -13.80 9.75 -0.31
CA LEU A 249 -14.48 9.50 0.96
C LEU A 249 -13.82 8.36 1.74
N GLY A 250 -13.42 7.27 1.08
CA GLY A 250 -12.66 6.18 1.70
C GLY A 250 -11.30 6.63 2.24
N VAL A 251 -10.58 7.46 1.48
CA VAL A 251 -9.30 8.05 1.94
C VAL A 251 -9.54 8.98 3.14
N ALA A 252 -10.56 9.84 3.08
CA ALA A 252 -10.91 10.73 4.20
C ALA A 252 -11.31 9.93 5.46
N ALA A 253 -12.13 8.89 5.31
CA ALA A 253 -12.51 7.98 6.38
C ALA A 253 -11.28 7.29 6.98
N THR A 254 -10.32 6.88 6.16
CA THR A 254 -9.05 6.29 6.63
C THR A 254 -8.30 7.25 7.54
N PHE A 255 -8.12 8.52 7.14
CA PHE A 255 -7.42 9.50 7.96
C PHE A 255 -8.18 9.81 9.25
N LEU A 256 -9.51 9.91 9.19
CA LEU A 256 -10.36 10.14 10.36
C LEU A 256 -10.27 8.98 11.36
N VAL A 257 -10.39 7.74 10.88
CA VAL A 257 -10.32 6.53 11.70
C VAL A 257 -8.90 6.34 12.26
N SER A 258 -7.87 6.60 11.46
CA SER A 258 -6.48 6.57 11.93
C SER A 258 -6.27 7.56 13.09
N TRP A 259 -6.76 8.79 12.93
CA TRP A 259 -6.62 9.84 13.94
C TRP A 259 -7.41 9.55 15.22
N THR A 260 -8.63 9.01 15.12
CA THR A 260 -9.43 8.65 16.29
C THR A 260 -8.80 7.50 17.05
N LEU A 261 -8.44 6.40 16.37
CA LEU A 261 -7.78 5.24 16.98
C LEU A 261 -6.41 5.61 17.56
N ALA A 262 -5.66 6.48 16.89
CA ALA A 262 -4.37 6.95 17.38
C ALA A 262 -4.49 7.82 18.64
N ARG A 263 -5.68 8.28 19.03
CA ARG A 263 -5.90 8.99 20.31
C ARG A 263 -6.52 8.13 21.40
N THR A 264 -7.19 7.03 21.03
CA THR A 264 -7.90 6.17 21.99
C THR A 264 -7.13 4.93 22.40
N LEU A 265 -6.29 4.38 21.51
CA LEU A 265 -5.31 3.32 21.83
C LEU A 265 -4.08 3.91 22.54
#